data_AF-A0AAW5QUY8-F1
#
_entry.id   AF-A0AAW5QUY8-F1
#
_cell.length_a   1.000
_cell.length_b   1.000
_cell.length_c   1.000
_cell.angle_alpha   90.00
_cell.angle_beta   90.00
_cell.angle_gamma   90.00
#
_symmetry.space_group_name_H-M   'P 1'
#
loop_
_entity.id
_entity.type
_entity.pdbx_description
1 polymer ?
#
loop_
_entity_poly.entity_id
_entity_poly.type
_entity_poly.pdbx_seq_one_letter_code
_entity_poly.pdbx_strand_id
1 'polypeptide(L)' 'VPLPADRVLGTDGVAVATWLRDRSRLGSAAYQCGVLEQALELTAQYARDRVQFDRPSGSFQAVAQRLADAYIDVKAVRL' A
#
# COMPACT_ATOMS: atom_id res chain seq x y z
N VAL A 1 19.31 -15.57 23.78
CA VAL A 1 20.75 -15.46 23.45
C VAL A 1 21.35 -14.37 24.33
N PRO A 2 22.33 -14.67 25.22
CA PRO A 2 23.01 -13.64 25.99
C PRO A 2 23.85 -12.75 25.06
N LEU A 3 23.84 -11.44 25.31
CA LEU A 3 24.57 -10.45 24.51
C LEU A 3 25.50 -9.62 25.43
N PRO A 4 26.71 -9.25 24.97
CA PRO A 4 27.59 -8.37 25.74
C PRO A 4 27.05 -6.93 25.78
N ALA A 5 27.48 -6.16 26.79
CA ALA A 5 26.99 -4.81 27.04
C ALA A 5 27.32 -3.80 25.91
N ASP A 6 28.35 -4.06 25.10
CA ASP A 6 28.73 -3.25 23.95
C ASP A 6 27.73 -3.33 22.77
N ARG A 7 26.75 -4.25 22.83
CA ARG A 7 25.68 -4.39 21.83
C ARG A 7 24.42 -3.60 22.17
N VAL A 8 24.39 -2.88 23.29
CA VAL A 8 23.24 -2.05 23.67
C VAL A 8 23.16 -0.83 22.76
N LEU A 9 22.01 -0.65 22.10
CA LEU A 9 21.74 0.50 21.24
C LEU A 9 20.89 1.53 21.98
N GLY A 10 21.46 2.71 22.17
CA GLY A 10 20.80 3.81 22.90
C GLY A 10 20.79 3.60 24.42
N THR A 11 20.33 4.63 25.14
CA THR A 11 20.33 4.66 26.62
C THR A 11 18.93 4.48 27.21
N ASP A 12 17.89 4.66 26.40
CA ASP A 12 16.48 4.46 26.77
C ASP A 12 15.82 3.54 25.73
N GLY A 13 15.64 2.27 26.11
CA GLY A 13 15.06 1.26 25.23
C GLY A 13 13.62 1.55 24.83
N VAL A 14 12.83 2.23 25.68
CA VAL A 14 11.43 2.57 25.39
C VAL A 14 11.39 3.69 24.35
N ALA A 15 12.23 4.71 24.50
CA ALA A 15 12.36 5.78 23.52
C ALA A 15 12.85 5.26 22.16
N VAL A 16 13.89 4.42 22.15
CA VAL A 16 14.42 3.79 20.92
C VAL A 16 13.37 2.93 20.23
N ALA A 17 12.67 2.06 20.98
CA ALA A 17 11.63 1.20 20.41
C ALA A 17 10.46 2.01 19.84
N THR A 18 10.08 3.11 20.48
CA THR A 18 9.02 4.00 19.99
C THR A 18 9.45 4.70 18.70
N TRP A 19 10.66 5.26 18.68
CA TRP A 19 11.25 5.90 17.50
C TRP A 19 11.33 4.95 16.29
N LEU A 20 11.70 3.68 16.52
CA LEU A 20 11.74 2.65 15.49
C LEU A 20 10.35 2.29 14.99
N ARG A 21 9.37 2.11 15.89
CA ARG A 21 7.99 1.78 15.51
C ARG A 21 7.37 2.85 14.62
N ASP A 22 7.57 4.13 14.93
CA ASP A 22 6.99 5.22 14.13
C ASP A 22 7.59 5.26 12.73
N ARG A 23 8.90 5.02 12.59
CA ARG A 23 9.57 4.92 11.28
C ARG A 23 9.16 3.69 10.50
N SER A 24 9.04 2.55 11.17
CA SER A 24 8.55 1.33 10.53
C SER A 24 7.13 1.52 10.00
N ARG A 25 6.25 2.19 10.75
CA ARG A 25 4.89 2.52 10.29
C ARG A 25 4.90 3.45 9.07
N LEU A 26 5.72 4.51 9.10
CA LEU A 26 5.87 5.42 7.97
C LEU A 26 6.40 4.69 6.73
N GLY A 27 7.44 3.87 6.90
CA GLY A 27 8.02 3.07 5.81
C GLY A 27 7.01 2.08 5.22
N SER A 28 6.25 1.37 6.07
CA SER A 28 5.18 0.47 5.62
C SER A 28 4.08 1.19 4.87
N ALA A 29 3.65 2.38 5.32
CA ALA A 29 2.65 3.18 4.64
C ALA A 29 3.12 3.63 3.25
N ALA A 30 4.37 4.11 3.15
CA ALA A 30 4.98 4.50 1.87
C ALA A 30 5.10 3.31 0.90
N TYR A 31 5.53 2.14 1.40
CA TYR A 31 5.59 0.91 0.62
C TYR A 31 4.19 0.50 0.12
N GLN A 32 3.20 0.49 1.01
CA GLN A 32 1.83 0.11 0.65
C GLN A 32 1.20 1.09 -0.35
N CYS A 33 1.50 2.39 -0.25
CA CYS A 33 1.07 3.38 -1.24
C CYS A 33 1.54 3.00 -2.66
N GLY A 34 2.82 2.66 -2.82
CA GLY A 34 3.36 2.22 -4.12
C GLY A 34 2.72 0.92 -4.62
N VAL A 35 2.47 -0.05 -3.73
CA VAL A 35 1.75 -1.28 -4.08
C VAL A 35 0.34 -0.99 -4.59
N LEU A 36 -0.40 -0.10 -3.92
CA LEU A 36 -1.76 0.27 -4.29
C LEU A 36 -1.80 1.00 -5.64
N GLU A 37 -0.88 1.92 -5.89
CA GLU A 37 -0.76 2.62 -7.18
C GLU A 37 -0.55 1.63 -8.34
N GLN A 38 0.38 0.70 -8.19
CA GLN A 38 0.66 -0.30 -9.23
C GLN A 38 -0.51 -1.29 -9.40
N ALA A 39 -1.15 -1.70 -8.30
CA ALA A 39 -2.29 -2.60 -8.35
C ALA A 39 -3.48 -1.95 -9.08
N LEU A 40 -3.72 -0.66 -8.87
CA LEU A 40 -4.76 0.09 -9.57
C LEU A 40 -4.49 0.14 -11.09
N GLU A 41 -3.25 0.46 -11.50
CA GLU A 41 -2.90 0.52 -12.92
C GLU A 41 -3.08 -0.85 -13.60
N LEU A 42 -2.54 -1.92 -13.00
CA LEU A 42 -2.67 -3.28 -13.54
C LEU A 42 -4.13 -3.71 -13.65
N THR A 43 -4.94 -3.39 -12.63
CA THR A 43 -6.37 -3.73 -12.63
C THR A 43 -7.12 -2.94 -13.69
N ALA A 44 -6.84 -1.64 -13.83
CA ALA A 44 -7.43 -0.80 -14.86
C ALA A 44 -7.04 -1.26 -16.27
N GLN A 45 -5.78 -1.65 -16.48
CA GLN A 45 -5.32 -2.23 -17.73
C GLN A 45 -6.06 -3.53 -18.06
N TYR A 46 -6.13 -4.46 -17.11
CA TYR A 46 -6.88 -5.70 -17.31
C TYR A 46 -8.36 -5.46 -17.62
N ALA A 47 -8.99 -4.50 -16.94
CA ALA A 47 -10.38 -4.15 -17.18
C ALA A 47 -10.62 -3.59 -18.60
N ARG A 48 -9.65 -2.86 -19.16
CA ARG A 48 -9.68 -2.35 -20.55
C ARG A 48 -9.52 -3.48 -21.57
N ASP A 49 -8.61 -4.42 -21.32
CA ASP A 49 -8.21 -5.41 -22.32
C ASP A 49 -9.10 -6.69 -22.29
N ARG A 50 -9.65 -7.05 -21.13
CA ARG A 50 -10.48 -8.24 -20.97
C ARG A 50 -11.87 -8.06 -21.57
N VAL A 51 -12.20 -8.83 -22.61
CA VAL A 51 -13.54 -8.84 -23.23
C VAL A 51 -14.41 -9.97 -22.68
N GLN A 52 -15.64 -9.64 -22.27
CA GLN A 52 -16.70 -10.60 -21.91
C GLN A 52 -18.07 -10.02 -22.30
N PHE A 53 -18.98 -10.88 -22.76
CA PHE A 53 -20.28 -10.45 -23.31
C PHE A 53 -20.10 -9.38 -24.40
N ASP A 54 -19.15 -9.64 -25.30
CA ASP A 54 -18.83 -8.82 -26.49
C ASP A 54 -18.40 -7.38 -26.22
N ARG A 55 -17.96 -7.07 -24.99
CA ARG A 55 -17.40 -5.76 -24.64
C ARG A 55 -16.31 -5.84 -23.56
N PRO A 56 -15.44 -4.82 -23.42
CA PRO A 56 -14.49 -4.73 -22.32
C PRO A 56 -15.16 -4.82 -20.95
N SER A 57 -14.56 -5.56 -20.03
CA SER A 57 -15.10 -5.75 -18.68
C SER A 57 -15.18 -4.44 -17.88
N GLY A 58 -14.32 -3.47 -18.16
CA GLY A 58 -14.39 -2.13 -17.57
C GLY A 58 -15.64 -1.33 -17.96
N SER A 59 -16.37 -1.72 -19.01
CA SER A 59 -17.61 -1.04 -19.44
C SER A 59 -18.83 -1.39 -18.59
N PHE A 60 -18.76 -2.44 -17.76
CA PHE A 60 -19.81 -2.77 -16.81
C PHE A 60 -19.76 -1.81 -15.61
N GLN A 61 -20.89 -1.20 -15.26
CA GLN A 61 -21.00 -0.21 -14.18
C GLN A 61 -20.38 -0.70 -12.86
N ALA A 62 -20.65 -1.95 -12.47
CA ALA A 62 -20.10 -2.52 -11.23
C ALA A 62 -18.55 -2.58 -11.21
N VAL A 63 -17.91 -2.81 -12.36
CA VAL A 63 -16.44 -2.81 -12.46
C VAL A 63 -15.91 -1.38 -12.44
N ALA A 64 -16.54 -0.49 -13.20
CA ALA A 64 -16.17 0.93 -13.24
C ALA A 64 -16.29 1.60 -11.86
N GLN A 65 -17.35 1.33 -11.12
CA GLN A 65 -17.56 1.84 -9.76
C GLN A 65 -16.45 1.38 -8.81
N ARG A 66 -16.13 0.09 -8.80
CA ARG A 66 -15.03 -0.43 -7.96
C ARG A 66 -13.67 0.17 -8.30
N LEU A 67 -13.40 0.41 -9.59
CA LEU A 67 -12.16 1.08 -10.01
C LEU A 67 -12.14 2.56 -9.58
N ALA A 68 -13.27 3.25 -9.61
CA ALA A 68 -13.39 4.62 -9.13
C ALA A 68 -13.17 4.71 -7.60
N ASP A 69 -13.77 3.80 -6.84
CA ASP A 69 -13.58 3.72 -5.38
C ASP A 69 -12.11 3.45 -5.05
N ALA A 70 -11.49 2.46 -5.71
CA ALA A 70 -10.08 2.15 -5.52
C ALA A 70 -9.16 3.33 -5.88
N TYR A 71 -9.49 4.11 -6.92
CA TYR A 71 -8.77 5.33 -7.25
C TYR A 71 -8.87 6.37 -6.13
N ILE A 72 -10.06 6.60 -5.58
CA ILE A 72 -10.26 7.53 -4.45
C ILE A 72 -9.45 7.08 -3.24
N ASP A 73 -9.46 5.79 -2.90
CA ASP A 73 -8.70 5.23 -1.78
C ASP A 73 -7.19 5.43 -1.96
N VAL A 74 -6.65 5.14 -3.15
CA VAL A 74 -5.23 5.38 -3.47
C VAL A 74 -4.88 6.86 -3.34
N LYS A 75 -5.75 7.75 -3.82
CA LYS A 75 -5.54 9.20 -3.69
C LYS A 75 -5.58 9.66 -2.23
N ALA A 76 -6.46 9.08 -1.41
CA ALA A 76 -6.57 9.38 0.01
C ALA A 76 -5.32 8.92 0.80
N VAL A 77 -4.74 7.76 0.46
CA VAL A 77 -3.50 7.27 1.09
C VAL A 77 -2.28 8.14 0.75
N ARG A 78 -2.31 8.82 -0.40
CA ARG A 78 -1.19 9.65 -0.87
C ARG A 78 -1.17 11.08 -0.31
N LEU A 79 -2.32 11.60 0.15
CA LEU A 79 -2.50 12.97 0.65
C LEU A 79 -2.23 13.06 2.16
#